data_AF-A0A1M6SF76-F1
#
_entry.id   AF-A0A1M6SF76-F1
#
_cell.length_a   1.000
_cell.length_b   1.000
_cell.length_c   1.000
_cell.angle_alpha   90.00
_cell.angle_beta   90.00
_cell.angle_gamma   90.00
#
_symmetry.space_group_name_H-M   'P 1'
#
loop_
_entity.id
_entity.type
_entity.pdbx_description
1 polymer ?
#
loop_
_entity_poly.entity_id
_entity_poly.type
_entity_poly.pdbx_seq_one_letter_code
_entity_poly.pdbx_strand_id
1 'polypeptide(L)'
;MASYKSYYKELKEYVLSLKGVPFLSPKEKLYLQLLEREGYPLEIVKAAISKHYMSLPQEERSKSPLYASFHILKRLASKKDTKEKGYESWREVFYQKIKQVEGFLKMESVPEPKDESQAQEILQSLESKLVKELWEKLSDEEKKAILKKFSSWKNNQELYRLLVKQEVLRRFGLKPFSLYVK
;
A
#
# COMPACT_ATOMS: atom_id res chain seq x y z
N MET A 1 13.70 -7.33 17.49
CA MET A 1 13.34 -6.09 16.75
C MET A 1 14.22 -6.01 15.51
N ALA A 2 13.67 -6.22 14.31
CA ALA A 2 14.45 -6.08 13.08
C ALA A 2 14.67 -4.59 12.80
N SER A 3 15.93 -4.16 12.71
CA SER A 3 16.31 -2.82 12.30
C SER A 3 15.91 -2.62 10.84
N TYR A 4 14.74 -2.00 10.59
CA TYR A 4 14.28 -1.65 9.25
C TYR A 4 15.22 -0.56 8.71
N LYS A 5 16.21 -0.96 7.88
CA LYS A 5 17.09 -0.01 7.22
C LYS A 5 16.26 0.72 6.18
N SER A 6 16.03 2.01 6.38
CA SER A 6 15.28 2.83 5.44
C SER A 6 15.95 2.77 4.05
N TYR A 7 15.21 2.30 3.05
CA TYR A 7 15.60 2.30 1.64
C TYR A 7 15.24 3.62 0.94
N TYR A 8 14.60 4.57 1.62
CA TYR A 8 14.16 5.85 1.04
C TYR A 8 15.27 6.58 0.26
N LYS A 9 16.49 6.64 0.82
CA LYS A 9 17.61 7.34 0.17
C LYS A 9 17.95 6.70 -1.18
N GLU A 10 18.10 5.39 -1.20
CA GLU A 10 18.39 4.61 -2.40
C GLU A 10 17.27 4.76 -3.44
N LEU A 11 16.02 4.68 -2.99
CA LEU A 11 14.87 4.78 -3.88
C LEU A 11 14.70 6.20 -4.47
N LYS A 12 15.02 7.23 -3.68
CA LYS A 12 15.03 8.62 -4.14
C LYS A 12 16.07 8.82 -5.24
N GLU A 13 17.31 8.37 -5.02
CA GLU A 13 18.39 8.46 -6.02
C GLU A 13 18.02 7.73 -7.31
N TYR A 14 17.40 6.56 -7.19
CA TYR A 14 16.89 5.79 -8.33
C TYR A 14 15.82 6.53 -9.13
N VAL A 15 14.86 7.20 -8.48
CA VAL A 15 13.84 7.98 -9.20
C VAL A 15 14.45 9.19 -9.90
N LEU A 16 15.40 9.88 -9.25
CA LEU A 16 16.06 11.05 -9.83
C LEU A 16 16.80 10.69 -11.11
N SER A 17 17.51 9.55 -11.14
CA SER A 17 18.20 9.08 -12.35
C SER A 17 17.25 8.73 -13.49
N LEU A 18 16.09 8.14 -13.19
CA LEU A 18 15.06 7.82 -14.20
C LEU A 18 14.39 9.07 -14.78
N LYS A 19 14.13 10.08 -13.94
CA LYS A 19 13.43 11.31 -14.32
C LYS A 19 14.36 12.35 -14.97
N GLY A 20 15.67 12.28 -14.72
CA GLY A 20 16.62 13.30 -15.17
C GLY A 20 16.40 14.66 -14.50
N VAL A 21 15.94 14.69 -13.24
CA VAL A 21 15.67 15.92 -12.49
C VAL A 21 16.53 16.01 -11.23
N PRO A 22 16.89 17.23 -10.76
CA PRO A 22 17.75 17.40 -9.59
C PRO A 22 17.03 17.16 -8.25
N PHE A 23 15.70 17.24 -8.21
CA PHE A 23 14.93 17.02 -7.00
C PHE A 23 13.53 16.43 -7.28
N LEU A 24 13.01 15.72 -6.29
CA LEU A 24 11.62 15.26 -6.27
C LEU A 24 10.72 16.33 -5.68
N SER A 25 9.51 16.45 -6.21
CA SER A 25 8.48 17.30 -5.61
C SER A 25 8.10 16.80 -4.21
N PRO A 26 7.54 17.66 -3.33
CA PRO A 26 7.07 17.23 -2.01
C PRO A 26 6.09 16.05 -2.06
N LYS A 27 5.21 16.01 -3.07
CA LYS A 27 4.25 14.91 -3.28
C LYS A 27 4.93 13.58 -3.60
N GLU A 28 6.00 13.61 -4.40
CA GLU A 28 6.76 12.41 -4.76
C GLU A 28 7.59 11.91 -3.58
N LYS A 29 8.18 12.82 -2.79
CA LYS A 29 8.86 12.46 -1.54
C LYS A 29 7.91 11.76 -0.58
N LEU A 30 6.71 12.32 -0.40
CA LEU A 30 5.67 11.71 0.43
C LEU A 30 5.27 10.34 -0.12
N TYR A 31 5.07 10.20 -1.43
CA TYR A 31 4.74 8.91 -2.03
C TYR A 31 5.81 7.84 -1.75
N LEU A 32 7.10 8.17 -1.89
CA LEU A 32 8.18 7.23 -1.57
C LEU A 32 8.21 6.82 -0.09
N GLN A 33 8.06 7.80 0.81
CA GLN A 33 7.98 7.53 2.26
C GLN A 33 6.76 6.67 2.60
N LEU A 34 5.64 6.88 1.92
CA LEU A 34 4.45 6.06 2.08
C LEU A 34 4.73 4.62 1.67
N LEU A 35 5.32 4.38 0.49
CA LEU A 35 5.62 3.01 0.05
C LEU A 35 6.52 2.25 1.03
N GLU A 36 7.55 2.93 1.56
CA GLU A 36 8.42 2.38 2.60
C GLU A 36 7.69 2.08 3.90
N ARG A 37 6.89 3.04 4.38
CA ARG A 37 6.12 2.89 5.62
C ARG A 37 5.09 1.76 5.52
N GLU A 38 4.45 1.61 4.38
CA GLU A 38 3.49 0.53 4.13
C GLU A 38 4.17 -0.84 3.90
N GLY A 39 5.50 -0.91 3.94
CA GLY A 39 6.24 -2.18 3.90
C GLY A 39 6.30 -2.83 2.52
N TYR A 40 6.13 -2.06 1.43
CA TYR A 40 6.31 -2.61 0.09
C TYR A 40 7.77 -3.03 -0.12
N PRO A 41 8.04 -4.23 -0.67
CA PRO A 41 9.42 -4.65 -0.93
C PRO A 41 10.12 -3.71 -1.93
N LEU A 42 11.33 -3.24 -1.59
CA LEU A 42 12.13 -2.30 -2.41
C LEU A 42 12.20 -2.73 -3.89
N GLU A 43 12.45 -4.01 -4.15
CA GLU A 43 12.57 -4.55 -5.51
C GLU A 43 11.28 -4.41 -6.32
N ILE A 44 10.12 -4.60 -5.68
CA ILE A 44 8.81 -4.43 -6.33
C ILE A 44 8.57 -2.95 -6.63
N VAL A 45 8.93 -2.08 -5.68
CA VAL A 45 8.81 -0.63 -5.83
C VAL A 45 9.68 -0.12 -6.98
N LYS A 46 10.97 -0.51 -7.02
CA LYS A 46 11.87 -0.18 -8.13
C LYS A 46 11.35 -0.69 -9.46
N ALA A 47 10.87 -1.93 -9.52
CA ALA A 47 10.35 -2.51 -10.75
C ALA A 47 9.10 -1.76 -11.26
N ALA A 48 8.20 -1.35 -10.36
CA ALA A 48 7.00 -0.60 -10.73
C ALA A 48 7.34 0.80 -11.27
N ILE A 49 8.23 1.51 -10.57
CA ILE A 49 8.71 2.84 -10.97
C ILE A 49 9.45 2.77 -12.31
N SER A 50 10.33 1.76 -12.47
CA SER A 50 11.08 1.55 -13.70
C SER A 50 10.15 1.33 -14.89
N LYS A 51 9.19 0.41 -14.75
CA LYS A 51 8.22 0.12 -15.82
C LYS A 51 7.41 1.35 -16.22
N HIS A 52 7.04 2.19 -15.25
CA HIS A 52 6.32 3.44 -15.52
C HIS A 52 7.15 4.44 -16.33
N TYR A 53 8.40 4.72 -15.90
CA TYR A 53 9.21 5.72 -16.60
C TYR A 53 9.77 5.21 -17.92
N MET A 54 10.08 3.92 -18.03
CA MET A 54 10.57 3.33 -19.28
C MET A 54 9.48 3.23 -20.34
N SER A 55 8.20 3.24 -19.99
CA SER A 55 7.10 3.35 -20.96
C SER A 55 6.88 4.75 -21.52
N LEU A 56 7.60 5.75 -21.00
CA LEU A 56 7.49 7.15 -21.43
C LEU A 56 8.73 7.60 -22.21
N PRO A 57 8.56 8.46 -23.24
CA PRO A 57 9.66 9.19 -23.86
C PRO A 57 10.47 9.95 -22.82
N GLN A 58 11.78 10.10 -23.04
CA GLN A 58 12.68 10.71 -22.06
C GLN A 58 12.28 12.14 -21.68
N GLU A 59 11.79 12.93 -22.66
CA GLU A 59 11.37 14.32 -22.40
C GLU A 59 10.15 14.40 -21.47
N GLU A 60 9.30 13.37 -21.45
CA GLU A 60 8.08 13.33 -20.66
C GLU A 60 8.29 12.84 -19.23
N ARG A 61 9.39 12.11 -18.95
CA ARG A 61 9.66 11.51 -17.64
C ARG A 61 9.76 12.56 -16.52
N SER A 62 10.36 13.71 -16.81
CA SER A 62 10.51 14.81 -15.86
C SER A 62 9.15 15.36 -15.38
N LYS A 63 8.18 15.43 -16.29
CA LYS A 63 6.81 15.94 -16.06
C LYS A 63 5.88 14.87 -15.48
N SER A 64 6.17 13.60 -15.73
CA SER A 64 5.33 12.50 -15.29
C SER A 64 5.40 12.26 -13.77
N PRO A 65 4.25 12.24 -13.07
CA PRO A 65 4.23 12.07 -11.63
C PRO A 65 4.59 10.64 -11.20
N LEU A 66 5.44 10.52 -10.18
CA LEU A 66 5.88 9.22 -9.65
C LEU A 66 4.72 8.32 -9.21
N TYR A 67 3.67 8.89 -8.63
CA TYR A 67 2.51 8.15 -8.13
C TYR A 67 1.67 7.51 -9.25
N ALA A 68 1.92 7.83 -10.52
CA ALA A 68 1.29 7.11 -11.63
C ALA A 68 1.79 5.65 -11.71
N SER A 69 2.99 5.34 -11.17
CA SER A 69 3.49 3.96 -11.06
C SER A 69 2.67 3.05 -10.14
N PHE A 70 1.73 3.60 -9.37
CA PHE A 70 1.03 2.88 -8.31
C PHE A 70 0.19 1.68 -8.81
N HIS A 71 -0.47 1.82 -9.96
CA HIS A 71 -1.24 0.72 -10.56
C HIS A 71 -0.33 -0.46 -10.98
N ILE A 72 0.89 -0.16 -11.48
CA ILE A 72 1.90 -1.17 -11.81
C ILE A 72 2.39 -1.85 -10.54
N LEU A 73 2.62 -1.07 -9.47
CA LEU A 73 3.05 -1.59 -8.18
C LEU A 73 2.07 -2.64 -7.66
N LYS A 74 0.77 -2.32 -7.63
CA LYS A 74 -0.27 -3.27 -7.22
C LYS A 74 -0.23 -4.56 -8.04
N ARG A 75 -0.14 -4.43 -9.36
CA ARG A 75 -0.09 -5.59 -10.28
C ARG A 75 1.17 -6.44 -10.09
N LEU A 76 2.31 -5.85 -9.75
CA LEU A 76 3.54 -6.58 -9.50
C LEU A 76 3.53 -7.25 -8.13
N ALA A 77 3.03 -6.53 -7.12
CA ALA A 77 2.81 -7.08 -5.78
C ALA A 77 1.90 -8.32 -5.84
N SER A 78 0.85 -8.30 -6.66
CA SER A 78 -0.03 -9.46 -6.81
C SER A 78 0.51 -10.60 -7.67
N LYS A 79 1.67 -10.44 -8.35
CA LYS A 79 2.23 -11.44 -9.29
C LYS A 79 3.46 -12.17 -8.78
N LYS A 80 4.26 -11.54 -7.90
CA LYS A 80 5.56 -12.09 -7.47
C LYS A 80 5.42 -13.34 -6.59
N ASP A 81 4.25 -13.59 -6.04
CA ASP A 81 3.99 -14.69 -5.11
C ASP A 81 3.72 -16.05 -5.76
N THR A 82 3.89 -16.19 -7.08
CA THR A 82 3.82 -17.50 -7.72
C THR A 82 5.14 -18.27 -7.74
N LYS A 83 6.31 -17.68 -7.43
CA LYS A 83 7.58 -18.39 -7.71
C LYS A 83 8.71 -18.37 -6.69
N GLU A 84 8.90 -17.38 -5.81
CA GLU A 84 10.13 -17.37 -4.99
C GLU A 84 9.98 -16.74 -3.61
N LYS A 85 9.84 -17.61 -2.59
CA LYS A 85 10.55 -17.63 -1.30
C LYS A 85 9.70 -18.38 -0.27
N GLY A 86 10.32 -19.24 0.54
CA GLY A 86 9.68 -20.07 1.57
C GLY A 86 8.61 -19.32 2.36
N TYR A 87 7.36 -19.54 1.95
CA TYR A 87 6.18 -18.84 2.42
C TYR A 87 5.82 -19.40 3.80
N GLU A 88 5.68 -18.53 4.82
CA GLU A 88 4.61 -18.76 5.81
C GLU A 88 3.36 -19.06 4.97
N SER A 89 2.73 -20.21 5.16
CA SER A 89 1.61 -20.63 4.31
C SER A 89 0.64 -19.46 4.19
N TRP A 90 0.18 -19.10 3.00
CA TRP A 90 -0.78 -17.99 2.84
C TRP A 90 -1.98 -18.17 3.78
N ARG A 91 -2.28 -19.42 4.17
CA ARG A 91 -3.22 -19.80 5.23
C ARG A 91 -2.83 -19.26 6.60
N GLU A 92 -1.59 -19.42 7.03
CA GLU A 92 -1.08 -18.87 8.29
C GLU A 92 -1.23 -17.35 8.34
N VAL A 93 -0.83 -16.66 7.27
CA VAL A 93 -1.00 -15.20 7.16
C VAL A 93 -2.47 -14.83 7.20
N PHE A 94 -3.31 -15.55 6.45
CA PHE A 94 -4.76 -15.36 6.47
C PHE A 94 -5.32 -15.47 7.88
N TYR A 95 -5.07 -16.58 8.60
CA TYR A 95 -5.58 -16.78 9.96
C TYR A 95 -5.04 -15.77 10.98
N GLN A 96 -3.76 -15.36 10.86
CA GLN A 96 -3.22 -14.30 11.70
C GLN A 96 -3.97 -12.98 11.50
N LYS A 97 -4.29 -12.63 10.25
CA LYS A 97 -5.07 -11.43 9.92
C LYS A 97 -6.52 -11.57 10.38
N ILE A 98 -7.16 -12.73 10.22
CA ILE A 98 -8.52 -12.96 10.74
C ILE A 98 -8.59 -12.74 12.25
N LYS A 99 -7.65 -13.28 13.03
CA LYS A 99 -7.57 -13.05 14.48
C LYS A 99 -7.44 -11.57 14.84
N GLN A 100 -6.74 -10.77 14.03
CA GLN A 100 -6.68 -9.32 14.24
C GLN A 100 -8.01 -8.63 13.98
N VAL A 101 -8.85 -9.12 13.06
CA VAL A 101 -10.18 -8.57 12.77
C VAL A 101 -11.19 -8.92 13.87
N GLU A 102 -11.14 -10.14 14.42
CA GLU A 102 -12.10 -10.65 15.42
C GLU A 102 -12.20 -9.74 16.66
N GLY A 103 -11.11 -9.06 17.03
CA GLY A 103 -11.11 -8.09 18.12
C GLY A 103 -11.90 -6.80 17.84
N PHE A 104 -12.25 -6.53 16.59
CA PHE A 104 -12.88 -5.28 16.16
C PHE A 104 -14.26 -5.46 15.51
N LEU A 105 -14.49 -6.61 14.86
CA LEU A 105 -15.76 -6.96 14.23
C LEU A 105 -16.31 -8.24 14.86
N LYS A 106 -17.60 -8.22 15.21
CA LYS A 106 -18.35 -9.46 15.47
C LYS A 106 -18.56 -10.16 14.13
N MET A 107 -17.79 -11.22 13.87
CA MET A 107 -17.92 -12.04 12.68
C MET A 107 -18.61 -13.36 13.05
N GLU A 108 -19.71 -13.70 12.37
CA GLU A 108 -20.42 -14.97 12.62
C GLU A 108 -19.66 -16.17 12.03
N SER A 109 -19.10 -16.03 10.82
CA SER A 109 -18.04 -16.91 10.30
C SER A 109 -17.33 -16.25 9.12
N VAL A 110 -16.03 -16.50 8.99
CA VAL A 110 -15.26 -16.15 7.79
C VAL A 110 -15.19 -17.40 6.91
N PRO A 111 -15.60 -17.34 5.63
CA PRO A 111 -15.55 -18.50 4.75
C PRO A 111 -14.11 -18.97 4.56
N GLU A 112 -13.92 -20.29 4.50
CA GLU A 112 -12.60 -20.86 4.28
C GLU A 112 -12.17 -20.68 2.81
N PRO A 113 -11.03 -20.02 2.55
CA PRO A 113 -10.53 -19.84 1.19
C PRO A 113 -10.01 -21.15 0.60
N LYS A 114 -10.39 -21.42 -0.66
CA LYS A 114 -9.93 -22.57 -1.46
C LYS A 114 -8.53 -22.35 -2.03
N ASP A 115 -8.19 -21.09 -2.30
CA ASP A 115 -6.93 -20.66 -2.87
C ASP A 115 -6.50 -19.28 -2.36
N GLU A 116 -5.28 -18.89 -2.70
CA GLU A 116 -4.67 -17.62 -2.29
C GLU A 116 -5.44 -16.39 -2.80
N SER A 117 -5.99 -16.45 -4.02
CA SER A 117 -6.76 -15.35 -4.60
C SER A 117 -8.02 -15.11 -3.79
N GLN A 118 -8.73 -16.19 -3.45
CA GLN A 118 -9.92 -16.14 -2.63
C GLN A 118 -9.61 -15.65 -1.21
N ALA A 119 -8.48 -16.09 -0.62
CA ALA A 119 -8.03 -15.59 0.68
C ALA A 119 -7.79 -14.08 0.67
N GLN A 120 -7.15 -13.55 -0.38
CA GLN A 120 -6.93 -12.13 -0.55
C GLN A 120 -8.24 -11.34 -0.72
N GLU A 121 -9.19 -11.85 -1.50
CA GLU A 121 -10.51 -11.22 -1.68
C GLU A 121 -11.28 -11.13 -0.38
N ILE A 122 -11.28 -12.21 0.42
CA ILE A 122 -11.91 -12.23 1.74
C ILE A 122 -11.27 -11.18 2.65
N LEU A 123 -9.94 -11.11 2.71
CA LEU A 123 -9.24 -10.11 3.51
C LEU A 123 -9.56 -8.69 3.07
N GLN A 124 -9.61 -8.41 1.76
CA GLN A 124 -9.97 -7.08 1.25
C GLN A 124 -11.42 -6.68 1.57
N SER A 125 -12.34 -7.64 1.54
CA SER A 125 -13.74 -7.45 1.92
C SER A 125 -13.86 -7.12 3.41
N LEU A 126 -13.19 -7.91 4.26
CA LEU A 126 -13.13 -7.67 5.70
C LEU A 126 -12.49 -6.34 6.03
N GLU A 127 -11.39 -5.98 5.39
CA GLU A 127 -10.72 -4.69 5.57
C GLU A 127 -11.65 -3.53 5.25
N SER A 128 -12.46 -3.64 4.19
CA SER A 128 -13.38 -2.60 3.79
C SER A 128 -14.53 -2.42 4.78
N LYS A 129 -15.05 -3.53 5.34
CA LYS A 129 -16.04 -3.50 6.43
C LYS A 129 -15.44 -2.89 7.69
N LEU A 130 -14.24 -3.34 8.08
CA LEU A 130 -13.54 -2.85 9.26
C LEU A 130 -13.27 -1.35 9.18
N VAL A 131 -12.77 -0.87 8.05
CA VAL A 131 -12.49 0.57 7.86
C VAL A 131 -13.75 1.39 7.95
N LYS A 132 -14.90 0.89 7.46
CA LYS A 132 -16.18 1.60 7.59
C LYS A 132 -16.57 1.76 9.06
N GLU A 133 -16.49 0.70 9.85
CA GLU A 133 -16.78 0.74 11.30
C GLU A 133 -15.81 1.65 12.06
N LEU A 134 -14.52 1.58 11.74
CA LEU A 134 -13.51 2.43 12.36
C LEU A 134 -13.68 3.90 11.96
N TRP A 135 -14.10 4.17 10.73
CA TRP A 135 -14.39 5.52 10.26
C TRP A 135 -15.51 6.16 11.07
N GLU A 136 -16.59 5.44 11.35
CA GLU A 136 -17.70 5.97 12.15
C GLU A 136 -17.33 6.26 13.60
N LYS A 137 -16.28 5.61 14.14
CA LYS A 137 -15.76 5.88 15.48
C LYS A 137 -14.90 7.14 15.59
N LEU A 138 -14.46 7.72 14.47
CA LEU A 138 -13.62 8.93 14.46
C LEU A 138 -14.48 10.19 14.63
N SER A 139 -13.94 11.20 15.33
CA SER A 139 -14.58 12.52 15.40
C SER A 139 -14.57 13.22 14.03
N ASP A 140 -15.43 14.24 13.87
CA ASP A 140 -15.44 15.05 12.65
C ASP A 140 -14.13 15.80 12.43
N GLU A 141 -13.43 16.23 13.49
CA GLU A 141 -12.11 16.84 13.34
C GLU A 141 -11.08 15.82 12.85
N GLU A 142 -11.13 14.58 13.34
CA GLU A 142 -10.22 13.52 12.93
C GLU A 142 -10.44 13.12 11.47
N LYS A 143 -11.71 12.95 11.06
CA LYS A 143 -12.09 12.70 9.66
C LYS A 143 -11.57 13.82 8.76
N LYS A 144 -11.79 15.09 9.13
CA LYS A 144 -11.27 16.27 8.39
C LYS A 144 -9.75 16.26 8.32
N ALA A 145 -9.05 15.94 9.40
CA ALA A 145 -7.59 15.89 9.43
C ALA A 145 -7.03 14.83 8.47
N ILE A 146 -7.64 13.64 8.43
CA ILE A 146 -7.24 12.57 7.49
C ILE A 146 -7.45 13.03 6.04
N LEU A 147 -8.62 13.56 5.71
CA LEU A 147 -8.92 14.02 4.35
C LEU A 147 -8.01 15.19 3.93
N LYS A 148 -7.69 16.10 4.85
CA LYS A 148 -6.76 17.22 4.60
C LYS A 148 -5.34 16.71 4.34
N LYS A 149 -4.87 15.75 5.14
CA LYS A 149 -3.54 15.13 5.01
C LYS A 149 -3.34 14.53 3.61
N PHE A 150 -4.39 13.94 3.04
CA PHE A 150 -4.31 13.31 1.72
C PHE A 150 -4.88 14.14 0.55
N SER A 151 -5.29 15.38 0.81
CA SER A 151 -5.95 16.23 -0.19
C SER A 151 -5.17 16.40 -1.50
N SER A 152 -3.83 16.33 -1.44
CA SER A 152 -2.93 16.43 -2.59
C SER A 152 -3.08 15.30 -3.63
N TRP A 153 -3.74 14.19 -3.26
CA TRP A 153 -3.94 13.02 -4.11
C TRP A 153 -5.38 12.87 -4.61
N LYS A 154 -6.29 13.83 -4.37
CA LYS A 154 -7.71 13.74 -4.81
C LYS A 154 -7.90 13.46 -6.30
N ASN A 155 -6.95 13.86 -7.16
CA ASN A 155 -6.99 13.60 -8.60
C ASN A 155 -6.61 12.15 -8.96
N ASN A 156 -6.02 11.39 -8.03
CA ASN A 156 -5.81 9.96 -8.13
C ASN A 156 -6.70 9.27 -7.09
N GLN A 157 -7.96 9.04 -7.46
CA GLN A 157 -8.99 8.51 -6.57
C GLN A 157 -8.61 7.16 -5.96
N GLU A 158 -7.92 6.30 -6.70
CA GLU A 158 -7.50 4.99 -6.22
C GLU A 158 -6.46 5.12 -5.10
N LEU A 159 -5.39 5.88 -5.34
CA LEU A 159 -4.35 6.12 -4.35
C LEU A 159 -4.91 6.89 -3.14
N TYR A 160 -5.75 7.89 -3.38
CA TYR A 160 -6.38 8.66 -2.31
C TYR A 160 -7.21 7.78 -1.37
N ARG A 161 -8.09 6.93 -1.91
CA ARG A 161 -8.90 6.01 -1.11
C ARG A 161 -8.04 5.03 -0.32
N LEU A 162 -6.99 4.49 -0.94
CA LEU A 162 -6.06 3.60 -0.25
C LEU A 162 -5.35 4.29 0.91
N LEU A 163 -4.84 5.51 0.70
CA LEU A 163 -4.13 6.25 1.74
C LEU A 163 -5.04 6.63 2.91
N VAL A 164 -6.29 7.01 2.63
CA VAL A 164 -7.29 7.25 3.67
C VAL A 164 -7.56 5.95 4.44
N LYS A 165 -7.79 4.83 3.74
CA LYS A 165 -8.03 3.50 4.34
C LYS A 165 -6.90 3.09 5.29
N GLN A 166 -5.67 3.21 4.83
CA GLN A 166 -4.47 2.86 5.61
C GLN A 166 -4.29 3.77 6.83
N GLU A 167 -4.53 5.08 6.68
CA GLU A 167 -4.44 6.00 7.82
C GLU A 167 -5.49 5.72 8.89
N VAL A 168 -6.71 5.33 8.49
CA VAL A 168 -7.75 4.90 9.42
C VAL A 168 -7.28 3.68 10.21
N LEU A 169 -6.85 2.61 9.53
CA LEU A 169 -6.32 1.41 10.18
C LEU A 169 -5.18 1.75 11.16
N ARG A 170 -4.24 2.59 10.73
CA ARG A 170 -3.09 3.01 11.53
C ARG A 170 -3.48 3.69 12.85
N ARG A 171 -4.52 4.53 12.85
CA ARG A 171 -4.99 5.20 14.09
C ARG A 171 -5.48 4.22 15.14
N PHE A 172 -5.92 3.03 14.73
CA PHE A 172 -6.35 1.94 15.59
C PHE A 172 -5.26 0.87 15.78
N GLY A 173 -4.01 1.15 15.38
CA GLY A 173 -2.88 0.22 15.51
C GLY A 173 -2.92 -0.98 14.58
N LEU A 174 -3.76 -0.92 13.53
CA LEU A 174 -3.95 -2.01 12.59
C LEU A 174 -3.08 -1.85 11.34
N LYS A 175 -2.59 -2.97 10.83
CA LYS A 175 -1.89 -3.05 9.55
C LYS A 175 -2.87 -3.34 8.42
N PRO A 176 -2.49 -3.09 7.15
CA PRO A 176 -3.27 -3.55 6.01
C PRO A 176 -3.51 -5.07 6.03
N PHE A 177 -4.74 -5.44 5.69
CA PHE A 177 -5.23 -6.81 5.56
C PHE A 177 -4.99 -7.27 4.13
N SER A 178 -3.72 -7.52 3.86
CA SER A 178 -3.23 -8.07 2.61
C SER A 178 -2.33 -9.25 2.96
N LEU A 179 -2.43 -10.34 2.21
CA LEU A 179 -1.47 -11.45 2.29
C LEU A 179 -0.05 -10.99 1.98
N TYR A 180 0.06 -9.87 1.25
CA TYR A 180 1.30 -9.36 0.65
C TYR A 180 1.99 -8.27 1.48
N VAL A 181 1.44 -7.93 2.66
CA VAL A 181 1.95 -6.83 3.50
C VAL A 181 2.16 -7.33 4.93
N LYS A 182 3.42 -7.32 5.39
CA LYS A 182 3.84 -7.83 6.72
C LYS A 182 3.68 -6.82 7.85
#